data_AF-A0A7S0VFP1-F1
#
_entry.id   AF-A0A7S0VFP1-F1
#
_cell.length_a   1.000
_cell.length_b   1.000
_cell.length_c   1.000
_cell.angle_alpha   90.00
_cell.angle_beta   90.00
_cell.angle_gamma   90.00
#
_symmetry.space_group_name_H-M   'P 1'
#
loop_
_entity.id
_entity.type
_entity.pdbx_description
1 polymer ?
#
loop_
_entity_poly.entity_id
_entity_poly.type
_entity_poly.pdbx_seq_one_letter_code
_entity_poly.pdbx_strand_id
1 'polypeptide(L)'
;GAEAVHDGMWESAKRLDEELRGTVAGHLAPGGACEGLGLTLCGHSLGAGVASLLSLRWRGEFPGIRAFAIAPPCTMSETLAGEMRGLVTSVVLGDDAVCRWSVGSTKDALASAAALAREGGAVRRCVAAALQ
;
A
#
# COMPACT_ATOMS: atom_id res chain seq x y z
N GLY A 1 0.26 17.46 -12.69
CA GLY A 1 -0.99 17.38 -11.90
C GLY A 1 -0.66 17.58 -10.43
N ALA A 2 -1.65 17.93 -9.60
CA ALA A 2 -1.46 18.11 -8.17
C ALA A 2 -0.92 16.85 -7.49
N GLU A 3 -0.07 17.02 -6.48
CA GLU A 3 0.36 15.93 -5.61
C GLU A 3 -0.82 15.47 -4.75
N ALA A 4 -1.09 14.17 -4.75
CA ALA A 4 -2.17 13.58 -3.98
C ALA A 4 -1.79 12.17 -3.54
N VAL A 5 -2.33 11.75 -2.40
CA VAL A 5 -2.17 10.41 -1.84
C VAL A 5 -3.53 9.86 -1.42
N HIS A 6 -3.63 8.53 -1.28
CA HIS A 6 -4.83 7.89 -0.78
C HIS A 6 -5.02 8.21 0.70
N ASP A 7 -6.04 9.01 1.01
CA ASP A 7 -6.30 9.58 2.34
C ASP A 7 -6.28 8.55 3.48
N GLY A 8 -7.07 7.48 3.37
CA GLY A 8 -7.11 6.45 4.41
C GLY A 8 -5.77 5.74 4.67
N MET A 9 -4.97 5.50 3.62
CA MET A 9 -3.65 4.86 3.76
C MET A 9 -2.61 5.85 4.28
N TRP A 10 -2.77 7.14 3.95
CA TRP A 10 -1.94 8.20 4.48
C TRP A 10 -2.12 8.38 5.99
N GLU A 11 -3.37 8.34 6.48
CA GLU A 11 -3.63 8.36 7.92
C GLU A 11 -3.07 7.15 8.64
N SER A 12 -3.12 5.95 8.04
CA SER A 12 -2.41 4.78 8.57
C SER A 12 -0.89 4.99 8.63
N ALA A 13 -0.30 5.57 7.58
CA ALA A 13 1.14 5.87 7.55
C ALA A 13 1.53 6.90 8.61
N LYS A 14 0.70 7.94 8.85
CA LYS A 14 0.93 8.92 9.92
C LYS A 14 0.91 8.30 11.31
N ARG A 15 -0.02 7.38 11.59
CA ARG A 15 -0.06 6.68 12.88
C ARG A 15 1.20 5.84 13.12
N LEU A 16 1.62 5.08 12.10
CA LEU A 16 2.86 4.29 12.20
C LEU A 16 4.10 5.18 12.35
N ASP A 17 4.11 6.34 11.69
CA ASP A 17 5.15 7.35 11.85
C ASP A 17 5.25 7.84 13.30
N GLU A 18 4.12 8.24 13.89
CA GLU A 18 4.04 8.69 15.29
C GLU A 18 4.48 7.60 16.29
N GLU A 19 4.09 6.36 16.05
CA GLU A 19 4.37 5.24 16.96
C GLU A 19 5.79 4.69 16.83
N LEU A 20 6.34 4.60 15.61
CA LEU A 20 7.54 3.81 15.33
C LEU A 20 8.80 4.64 15.06
N ARG A 21 8.67 5.90 14.62
CA ARG A 21 9.81 6.71 14.18
C ARG A 21 10.91 6.77 15.24
N GLY A 22 10.54 7.08 16.49
CA GLY A 22 11.50 7.22 17.59
C GLY A 22 12.23 5.91 17.90
N THR A 23 11.51 4.79 17.92
CA THR A 23 12.08 3.47 18.15
C THR A 23 13.02 3.06 17.02
N VAL A 24 12.62 3.26 15.76
CA VAL A 24 13.44 2.94 14.59
C VAL A 24 14.71 3.81 14.56
N ALA A 25 14.56 5.12 14.78
CA ALA A 25 15.69 6.04 14.85
C ALA A 25 16.66 5.67 15.97
N GLY A 26 16.15 5.31 17.15
CA GLY A 26 16.97 4.87 18.28
C GLY A 26 17.77 3.60 17.99
N HIS A 27 17.19 2.64 17.27
CA HIS A 27 17.91 1.43 16.88
C HIS A 27 18.96 1.65 15.80
N LEU A 28 18.74 2.59 14.87
CA LEU A 28 19.66 2.91 13.78
C LEU A 28 20.75 3.93 14.16
N ALA A 29 20.57 4.67 15.24
CA ALA A 29 21.53 5.65 15.72
C ALA A 29 22.87 5.00 16.14
N PRO A 30 23.97 5.78 16.24
CA PRO A 30 25.24 5.28 16.76
C PRO A 30 25.10 4.66 18.15
N GLY A 31 25.66 3.46 18.35
CA GLY A 31 25.50 2.65 19.56
C GLY A 31 24.16 1.90 19.66
N GLY A 32 23.27 2.07 18.68
CA GLY A 32 22.00 1.36 18.57
C GLY A 32 22.18 -0.09 18.09
N ALA A 33 21.19 -0.94 18.37
CA ALA A 33 21.22 -2.37 18.02
C ALA A 33 21.34 -2.66 16.51
N CYS A 34 21.07 -1.67 15.67
CA CYS A 34 21.07 -1.76 14.21
C CYS A 34 22.00 -0.72 13.57
N GLU A 35 23.01 -0.21 14.31
CA GLU A 35 23.99 0.73 13.76
C GLU A 35 24.64 0.19 12.47
N GLY A 36 24.73 1.04 11.45
CA GLY A 36 25.32 0.70 10.15
C GLY A 36 24.42 -0.14 9.23
N LEU A 37 23.23 -0.55 9.67
CA LEU A 37 22.26 -1.25 8.81
C LEU A 37 21.39 -0.27 8.02
N GLY A 38 20.93 -0.70 6.84
CA GLY A 38 19.94 0.03 6.06
C GLY A 38 18.50 -0.28 6.48
N LEU A 39 17.59 0.66 6.30
CA LEU A 39 16.16 0.48 6.59
C LEU A 39 15.38 0.10 5.32
N THR A 40 14.73 -1.07 5.35
CA THR A 40 13.81 -1.49 4.28
C THR A 40 12.42 -1.74 4.86
N LEU A 41 11.43 -1.08 4.30
CA LEU A 41 10.02 -1.32 4.59
C LEU A 41 9.46 -2.36 3.62
N CYS A 42 8.52 -3.17 4.07
CA CYS A 42 7.78 -4.07 3.19
C CYS A 42 6.32 -4.16 3.61
N GLY A 43 5.48 -4.56 2.68
CA GLY A 43 4.07 -4.82 2.94
C GLY A 43 3.40 -5.53 1.78
N HIS A 44 2.23 -6.10 2.04
CA HIS A 44 1.36 -6.74 1.06
C HIS A 44 0.02 -6.01 0.97
N SER A 45 -0.53 -5.87 -0.24
CA SER A 45 -1.86 -5.27 -0.47
C SER A 45 -2.00 -3.89 0.18
N LEU A 46 -3.00 -3.68 1.05
CA LEU A 46 -3.15 -2.45 1.82
C LEU A 46 -1.85 -2.05 2.56
N GLY A 47 -1.19 -3.01 3.20
CA GLY A 47 0.06 -2.77 3.92
C GLY A 47 1.20 -2.34 3.01
N ALA A 48 1.23 -2.80 1.75
CA ALA A 48 2.19 -2.34 0.75
C ALA A 48 1.97 -0.86 0.41
N GLY A 49 0.71 -0.45 0.30
CA GLY A 49 0.33 0.93 0.11
C GLY A 49 0.77 1.83 1.28
N VAL A 50 0.51 1.38 2.51
CA VAL A 50 0.93 2.08 3.74
C VAL A 50 2.46 2.15 3.85
N ALA A 51 3.19 1.06 3.59
CA ALA A 51 4.65 1.05 3.60
C ALA A 51 5.24 2.02 2.57
N SER A 52 4.62 2.11 1.38
CA SER A 52 5.03 3.07 0.33
C SER A 52 4.86 4.51 0.81
N LEU A 53 3.72 4.84 1.43
CA LEU A 53 3.45 6.18 1.95
C LEU A 53 4.28 6.53 3.19
N LEU A 54 4.57 5.55 4.05
CA LEU A 54 5.48 5.74 5.18
C LEU A 54 6.90 6.02 4.68
N SER A 55 7.35 5.30 3.65
CA SER A 55 8.66 5.54 3.02
C SER A 55 8.75 6.94 2.39
N LEU A 56 7.65 7.46 1.83
CA LEU A 56 7.55 8.85 1.37
C LEU A 56 7.74 9.86 2.52
N ARG A 57 7.14 9.61 3.69
CA ARG A 57 7.32 10.47 4.88
C ARG A 57 8.75 10.43 5.40
N TRP A 58 9.38 9.27 5.34
CA TRP A 58 10.69 9.00 5.92
C TRP A 58 11.88 9.23 4.98
N ARG A 59 11.64 9.59 3.71
CA ARG A 59 12.68 9.73 2.66
C ARG A 59 13.80 10.72 2.98
N GLY A 60 13.57 11.68 3.88
CA GLY A 60 14.59 12.65 4.33
C GLY A 60 15.22 12.36 5.69
N GLU A 61 14.72 11.36 6.42
CA GLU A 61 15.12 11.08 7.80
C GLU A 61 15.99 9.83 7.93
N PHE A 62 15.70 8.81 7.11
CA PHE A 62 16.47 7.58 7.05
C PHE A 62 17.19 7.48 5.70
N PRO A 63 18.49 7.86 5.62
CA PRO A 63 19.25 7.80 4.39
C PRO A 63 19.25 6.39 3.78
N GLY A 64 18.98 6.30 2.48
CA GLY A 64 18.98 5.02 1.77
C GLY A 64 17.78 4.11 2.08
N ILE A 65 16.73 4.62 2.71
CA ILE A 65 15.49 3.87 2.93
C ILE A 65 14.92 3.32 1.62
N ARG A 66 14.47 2.06 1.67
CA ARG A 66 13.82 1.38 0.54
C ARG A 66 12.46 0.83 0.97
N ALA A 67 11.57 0.63 0.01
CA ALA A 67 10.31 -0.09 0.24
C ALA A 67 10.04 -1.14 -0.83
N PHE A 68 9.64 -2.34 -0.41
CA PHE A 68 9.10 -3.38 -1.29
C PHE A 68 7.60 -3.51 -1.07
N ALA A 69 6.84 -3.05 -2.05
CA ALA A 69 5.39 -2.99 -2.02
C ALA A 69 4.84 -4.15 -2.84
N ILE A 70 4.31 -5.19 -2.18
CA ILE A 70 3.83 -6.42 -2.84
C ILE A 70 2.32 -6.30 -3.05
N ALA A 71 1.84 -6.53 -4.27
CA ALA A 71 0.45 -6.35 -4.65
C ALA A 71 -0.15 -4.98 -4.24
N PRO A 72 0.55 -3.84 -4.39
CA PRO A 72 0.10 -2.57 -3.82
C PRO A 72 -1.08 -1.98 -4.60
N PRO A 73 -2.10 -1.42 -3.93
CA PRO A 73 -3.08 -0.56 -4.59
C PRO A 73 -2.40 0.75 -5.05
N CYS A 74 -3.03 1.47 -5.98
CA CYS A 74 -2.61 2.83 -6.32
C CYS A 74 -2.76 3.76 -5.11
N THR A 75 -1.66 4.31 -4.61
CA THR A 75 -1.65 5.09 -3.36
C THR A 75 -1.32 6.57 -3.52
N MET A 76 -0.84 7.00 -4.69
CA MET A 76 -0.41 8.38 -4.92
C MET A 76 -0.60 8.79 -6.38
N SER A 77 -0.57 10.09 -6.64
CA SER A 77 -0.65 10.63 -8.00
C SER A 77 0.55 10.21 -8.85
N GLU A 78 0.39 10.22 -10.17
CA GLU A 78 1.44 9.84 -11.11
C GLU A 78 2.72 10.67 -10.93
N THR A 79 2.59 11.98 -10.70
CA THR A 79 3.72 12.87 -10.42
C THR A 79 4.52 12.35 -9.22
N LEU A 80 3.85 12.09 -8.10
CA LEU A 80 4.48 11.66 -6.86
C LEU A 80 5.05 10.23 -6.98
N ALA A 81 4.36 9.34 -7.70
CA ALA A 81 4.89 8.02 -8.03
C ALA A 81 6.18 8.11 -8.85
N GLY A 82 6.29 9.10 -9.74
CA GLY A 82 7.51 9.42 -10.47
C GLY A 82 8.67 9.81 -9.55
N GLU A 83 8.41 10.60 -8.51
CA GLU A 83 9.43 10.99 -7.51
C GLU A 83 9.89 9.83 -6.64
N MET A 84 8.99 8.88 -6.37
CA MET A 84 9.29 7.72 -5.52
C MET A 84 10.07 6.62 -6.24
N ARG A 85 10.41 6.82 -7.54
CA ARG A 85 11.25 5.90 -8.31
C ARG A 85 12.61 5.73 -7.65
N GLY A 86 13.05 4.48 -7.50
CA GLY A 86 14.29 4.12 -6.82
C GLY A 86 14.13 3.94 -5.31
N LEU A 87 13.15 4.59 -4.68
CA LEU A 87 12.83 4.39 -3.27
C LEU A 87 11.86 3.21 -3.08
N VAL A 88 10.73 3.23 -3.79
CA VAL A 88 9.69 2.18 -3.73
C VAL A 88 9.83 1.25 -4.92
N THR A 89 9.79 -0.05 -4.67
CA THR A 89 9.73 -1.11 -5.69
C THR A 89 8.41 -1.86 -5.54
N SER A 90 7.54 -1.75 -6.54
CA SER A 90 6.27 -2.47 -6.57
C SER A 90 6.44 -3.85 -7.20
N VAL A 91 5.90 -4.88 -6.56
CA VAL A 91 5.88 -6.26 -7.04
C VAL A 91 4.44 -6.64 -7.36
N VAL A 92 4.13 -6.84 -8.64
CA VAL A 92 2.78 -7.12 -9.15
C VAL A 92 2.80 -8.48 -9.85
N LEU A 93 1.83 -9.34 -9.53
CA LEU A 93 1.72 -10.67 -10.11
C LEU A 93 0.57 -10.76 -11.10
N GLY A 94 0.88 -11.02 -12.37
CA GLY A 94 -0.09 -11.35 -13.42
C GLY A 94 -1.28 -10.39 -13.45
N ASP A 95 -2.48 -10.94 -13.27
CA ASP A 95 -3.75 -10.21 -13.31
C ASP A 95 -4.32 -9.74 -11.96
N ASP A 96 -3.47 -9.57 -10.95
CA ASP A 96 -3.84 -9.01 -9.65
C ASP A 96 -4.66 -7.71 -9.75
N ALA A 97 -5.92 -7.81 -9.31
CA ALA A 97 -6.90 -6.73 -9.33
C ALA A 97 -6.59 -5.61 -8.34
N VAL A 98 -5.88 -5.88 -7.24
CA VAL A 98 -5.56 -4.87 -6.22
C VAL A 98 -4.71 -3.76 -6.83
N CYS A 99 -3.72 -4.13 -7.64
CA CYS A 99 -2.81 -3.20 -8.32
C CYS A 99 -3.49 -2.32 -9.37
N ARG A 100 -4.70 -2.68 -9.79
CA ARG A 100 -5.51 -1.97 -10.80
C ARG A 100 -6.77 -1.36 -10.20
N TRP A 101 -6.95 -1.45 -8.89
CA TRP A 101 -8.16 -1.02 -8.24
C TRP A 101 -8.32 0.50 -8.35
N SER A 102 -9.51 0.94 -8.71
CA SER A 102 -9.84 2.35 -8.91
C SER A 102 -11.21 2.67 -8.32
N VAL A 103 -11.54 3.96 -8.25
CA VAL A 103 -12.90 4.40 -7.89
C VAL A 103 -13.95 3.81 -8.83
N GLY A 104 -13.63 3.64 -10.11
CA GLY A 104 -14.51 2.97 -11.08
C GLY A 104 -14.76 1.52 -10.68
N SER A 105 -13.68 0.75 -10.48
CA SER A 105 -13.76 -0.65 -10.06
C SER A 105 -14.50 -0.84 -8.73
N THR A 106 -14.35 0.09 -7.78
CA THR A 106 -15.13 0.09 -6.53
C THR A 106 -16.62 0.26 -6.79
N LYS A 107 -17.01 1.20 -7.65
CA LYS A 107 -18.42 1.43 -8.00
C LYS A 107 -19.01 0.22 -8.71
N ASP A 108 -18.27 -0.36 -9.65
CA ASP A 108 -18.71 -1.54 -10.40
C ASP A 108 -18.88 -2.76 -9.49
N ALA A 109 -17.91 -2.98 -8.59
CA ALA A 109 -17.99 -4.05 -7.59
C ALA A 109 -19.20 -3.87 -6.67
N LEU A 110 -19.45 -2.65 -6.18
CA LEU A 110 -20.60 -2.35 -5.33
C LEU A 110 -21.93 -2.53 -6.07
N ALA A 111 -22.03 -2.03 -7.31
CA ALA A 111 -23.22 -2.19 -8.13
C ALA A 111 -23.52 -3.67 -8.43
N SER A 112 -22.49 -4.45 -8.74
CA SER A 112 -22.58 -5.90 -8.98
C SER A 112 -23.02 -6.63 -7.70
N ALA A 113 -22.42 -6.31 -6.56
CA ALA A 113 -22.79 -6.89 -5.27
C ALA A 113 -24.26 -6.57 -4.92
N ALA A 114 -24.70 -5.32 -5.13
CA ALA A 114 -26.08 -4.91 -4.90
C ALA A 114 -27.08 -5.60 -5.84
N ALA A 115 -26.70 -5.84 -7.10
CA ALA A 115 -27.52 -6.59 -8.04
C ALA A 115 -27.66 -8.06 -7.62
N LEU A 116 -26.54 -8.72 -7.27
CA LEU A 116 -26.51 -10.11 -6.82
C LEU A 116 -27.29 -10.30 -5.51
N ALA A 117 -27.23 -9.35 -4.59
CA ALA A 117 -27.97 -9.42 -3.32
C ALA A 117 -29.49 -9.47 -3.52
N ARG A 118 -30.02 -8.93 -4.63
CA ARG A 118 -31.45 -8.98 -4.97
C ARG A 118 -31.86 -10.28 -5.64
N GLU A 119 -30.90 -11.10 -6.07
CA GLU A 119 -31.17 -12.32 -6.81
C GLU A 119 -31.08 -13.56 -5.91
N GLY A 120 -32.19 -14.27 -5.77
CA GLY A 120 -32.27 -15.49 -4.99
C GLY A 120 -31.24 -16.54 -5.44
N GLY A 121 -30.42 -17.02 -4.49
CA GLY A 121 -29.42 -18.07 -4.74
C GLY A 121 -28.16 -17.61 -5.47
N ALA A 122 -28.00 -16.32 -5.80
CA ALA A 122 -26.83 -15.80 -6.52
C ALA A 122 -25.50 -16.11 -5.81
N VAL A 123 -25.43 -15.90 -4.49
CA VAL A 123 -24.23 -16.21 -3.69
C VAL A 123 -23.80 -17.67 -3.86
N ARG A 124 -24.75 -18.63 -3.81
CA ARG A 124 -24.43 -20.06 -3.98
C ARG A 124 -23.87 -20.36 -5.37
N ARG A 125 -24.43 -19.72 -6.42
CA ARG A 125 -23.93 -19.91 -7.79
C ARG A 125 -22.54 -19.31 -7.98
N CYS A 126 -22.29 -18.10 -7.47
CA CYS A 126 -20.96 -17.47 -7.54
C CYS A 126 -19.91 -18.31 -6.83
N VAL A 127 -20.20 -18.81 -5.62
CA VAL A 127 -19.29 -19.70 -4.88
C VAL A 127 -19.06 -21.01 -5.64
N ALA A 128 -20.09 -21.61 -6.21
CA ALA A 128 -19.94 -22.83 -7.00
C ALA A 128 -19.05 -22.63 -8.23
N ALA A 129 -19.20 -21.51 -8.95
CA ALA A 129 -18.39 -21.20 -10.12
C ALA A 129 -16.92 -20.88 -9.77
N ALA A 130 -16.66 -20.26 -8.61
CA ALA A 130 -15.29 -19.93 -8.18
C ALA A 130 -14.48 -21.14 -7.70
N LEU A 131 -15.13 -22.27 -7.43
CA LEU A 131 -14.51 -23.52 -6.96
C LEU A 131 -14.33 -24.57 -8.07
N GLN A 132 -14.70 -24.23 -9.32
CA GLN A 132 -14.47 -25.04 -10.52
C GLN A 132 -13.16 -24.63 -11.19
#